data_AF-W5NNF6-F1
#
_entry.id   AF-W5NNF6-F1
#
_cell.length_a   1.000
_cell.length_b   1.000
_cell.length_c   1.000
_cell.angle_alpha   90.00
_cell.angle_beta   90.00
_cell.angle_gamma   90.00
#
_symmetry.space_group_name_H-M   'P 1'
#
loop_
_entity.id
_entity.type
_entity.pdbx_description
1 polymer ?
#
loop_
_entity_poly.entity_id
_entity_poly.type
_entity_poly.pdbx_seq_one_letter_code
_entity_poly.pdbx_strand_id
1 'polypeptide(L)'
;KMAFKKWLQFHNDMDYQHYKTLRSAAKQAVAVAKTMHCDWLYEELNTPEGANKIYHLASAHHCSTQDIDQVTHVKNDDHQVLQDLPAILRRWSDYFSRICNKEFPHPPIQSANPILGPILPVTTAKIEATIKMMRNGKATGPNDNPAEVWKIFGHQGANILVSLFDRITDQGAVPPIWPTSTMVP
;
A
#
# COMPACT_ATOMS: atom_id res chain seq x y z
N LYS A 1 -38.51 -9.63 -4.05
CA LYS A 1 -38.40 -10.49 -2.82
C LYS A 1 -39.33 -11.71 -2.85
N MET A 2 -40.54 -11.65 -3.42
CA MET A 2 -41.48 -12.79 -3.42
C MET A 2 -41.00 -14.02 -4.20
N ALA A 3 -40.42 -13.86 -5.39
CA ALA A 3 -39.90 -14.97 -6.20
C ALA A 3 -38.77 -15.76 -5.51
N PHE A 4 -37.89 -15.08 -4.77
CA PHE A 4 -36.86 -15.72 -3.96
C PHE A 4 -37.46 -16.58 -2.84
N LYS A 5 -38.50 -16.07 -2.15
CA LYS A 5 -39.19 -16.81 -1.09
C LYS A 5 -39.92 -18.05 -1.62
N LYS A 6 -40.52 -17.96 -2.82
CA LYS A 6 -41.16 -19.11 -3.49
C LYS A 6 -40.15 -20.21 -3.84
N TRP A 7 -39.05 -19.85 -4.51
CA TRP A 7 -37.97 -20.81 -4.78
C TRP A 7 -37.40 -21.45 -3.50
N LEU A 8 -37.23 -20.66 -2.43
CA LEU A 8 -36.73 -21.14 -1.15
C LEU A 8 -37.67 -22.15 -0.48
N GLN A 9 -38.97 -22.10 -0.76
CA GLN A 9 -39.98 -23.00 -0.19
C GLN A 9 -40.15 -24.31 -0.97
N PHE A 10 -40.09 -24.26 -2.31
CA PHE A 10 -40.43 -25.41 -3.16
C PHE A 10 -39.21 -26.11 -3.78
N HIS A 11 -38.03 -25.47 -3.79
CA HIS A 11 -36.78 -26.00 -4.34
C HIS A 11 -36.89 -26.64 -5.73
N ASN A 12 -37.81 -26.13 -6.56
CA ASN A 12 -37.99 -26.59 -7.92
C ASN A 12 -37.13 -25.76 -8.90
N ASP A 13 -36.84 -26.34 -10.06
CA ASP A 13 -36.00 -25.69 -11.07
C ASP A 13 -36.73 -24.54 -11.78
N MET A 14 -38.05 -24.65 -11.95
CA MET A 14 -38.87 -23.61 -12.60
C MET A 14 -38.91 -22.29 -11.81
N ASP A 15 -39.11 -22.34 -10.49
CA ASP A 15 -39.08 -21.15 -9.62
C ASP A 15 -37.66 -20.60 -9.51
N TYR A 16 -36.62 -21.45 -9.62
CA TYR A 16 -35.24 -20.99 -9.66
C TYR A 16 -34.95 -20.15 -10.90
N GLN A 17 -35.31 -20.63 -12.09
CA GLN A 17 -35.14 -19.87 -13.34
C GLN A 17 -35.96 -18.57 -13.34
N HIS A 18 -37.18 -18.62 -12.81
CA HIS A 18 -38.01 -17.44 -12.66
C HIS A 18 -37.40 -16.39 -11.72
N TYR A 19 -36.89 -16.80 -10.55
CA TYR A 19 -36.15 -15.92 -9.64
C TYR A 19 -34.88 -15.35 -10.28
N LYS A 20 -34.08 -16.18 -10.95
CA LYS A 20 -32.83 -15.77 -11.59
C LYS A 20 -33.07 -14.68 -12.63
N THR A 21 -34.10 -14.83 -13.45
CA THR A 21 -34.51 -13.86 -14.47
C THR A 21 -34.89 -12.52 -13.83
N LEU A 22 -35.76 -12.54 -12.82
CA LEU A 22 -36.17 -11.33 -12.10
C LEU A 22 -35.00 -10.65 -11.37
N ARG A 23 -34.08 -11.43 -10.79
CA ARG A 23 -32.87 -10.91 -10.15
C ARG A 23 -31.94 -10.25 -11.18
N SER A 24 -31.78 -10.86 -12.35
CA SER A 24 -30.97 -10.30 -13.44
C SER A 24 -31.56 -8.99 -13.93
N ALA A 25 -32.87 -8.95 -14.18
CA ALA A 25 -33.58 -7.74 -14.59
C ALA A 25 -33.44 -6.62 -13.54
N ALA A 26 -33.59 -6.94 -12.25
CA ALA A 26 -33.38 -5.98 -11.18
C ALA A 26 -31.94 -5.46 -11.10
N LYS A 27 -30.94 -6.34 -11.26
CA LYS A 27 -29.53 -5.94 -11.32
C LYS A 27 -29.26 -5.03 -12.51
N GLN A 28 -29.83 -5.34 -13.68
CA GLN A 28 -29.70 -4.53 -14.88
C GLN A 28 -30.34 -3.15 -14.69
N ALA A 29 -31.55 -3.09 -14.13
CA ALA A 29 -32.21 -1.82 -13.81
C ALA A 29 -31.38 -0.96 -12.85
N VAL A 30 -30.78 -1.57 -11.82
CA VAL A 30 -29.87 -0.86 -10.90
C VAL A 30 -28.60 -0.40 -11.62
N ALA A 31 -28.02 -1.21 -12.49
CA ALA A 31 -26.84 -0.85 -13.26
C ALA A 31 -27.12 0.34 -14.20
N VAL A 32 -28.26 0.32 -14.90
CA VAL A 32 -28.70 1.43 -15.77
C VAL A 32 -28.93 2.69 -14.94
N ALA A 33 -29.66 2.60 -13.82
CA ALA A 33 -29.90 3.75 -12.96
C ALA A 33 -28.60 4.34 -12.38
N LYS A 34 -27.64 3.49 -11.98
CA LYS A 34 -26.31 3.93 -11.53
C LYS A 34 -25.53 4.62 -12.64
N THR A 35 -25.55 4.07 -13.84
CA THR A 35 -24.85 4.64 -15.00
C THR A 35 -25.44 6.00 -15.33
N MET A 36 -26.76 6.10 -15.47
CA MET A 36 -27.46 7.38 -15.70
C MET A 36 -27.17 8.42 -14.62
N HIS A 37 -27.10 8.01 -13.36
CA HIS A 37 -26.76 8.92 -12.26
C HIS A 37 -25.30 9.38 -12.34
N CYS A 38 -24.37 8.49 -12.66
CA CYS A 38 -22.96 8.85 -12.84
C CYS A 38 -22.79 9.79 -14.03
N ASP A 39 -23.43 9.49 -15.17
CA ASP A 39 -23.37 10.33 -16.37
C ASP A 39 -23.88 11.75 -16.08
N TRP A 40 -25.04 11.87 -15.42
CA TRP A 40 -25.57 13.16 -14.98
C TRP A 40 -24.61 13.90 -14.03
N LEU A 41 -24.00 13.19 -13.08
CA LEU A 41 -23.04 13.76 -12.16
C LEU A 41 -21.78 14.25 -12.89
N TYR A 42 -21.28 13.53 -13.88
CA TYR A 42 -20.15 13.97 -14.69
C TYR A 42 -20.46 15.22 -15.51
N GLU A 43 -21.65 15.31 -16.11
CA GLU A 43 -22.08 16.52 -16.82
C GLU A 43 -22.18 17.72 -15.87
N GLU A 44 -22.69 17.53 -14.65
CA GLU A 44 -22.73 18.57 -13.63
C GLU A 44 -21.32 19.01 -13.19
N LEU A 45 -20.41 18.06 -12.98
CA LEU A 45 -19.03 18.33 -12.56
C LEU A 45 -18.17 18.99 -13.65
N ASN A 46 -18.55 18.86 -14.93
CA ASN A 46 -17.89 19.54 -16.06
C ASN A 46 -18.25 21.03 -16.18
N THR A 47 -19.12 21.56 -15.32
CA THR A 47 -19.42 23.00 -15.24
C THR A 47 -18.40 23.75 -14.35
N PRO A 48 -18.21 25.06 -14.55
CA PRO A 48 -17.38 25.88 -13.66
C PRO A 48 -17.81 25.81 -12.18
N GLU A 49 -19.11 25.71 -11.93
CA GLU A 49 -19.69 25.52 -10.60
C GLU A 49 -19.46 24.11 -10.06
N GLY A 50 -19.41 23.12 -10.95
CA GLY A 50 -19.08 21.72 -10.68
C GLY A 50 -17.65 21.50 -10.19
N ALA A 51 -16.67 22.28 -10.68
CA ALA A 51 -15.28 22.21 -10.23
C ALA A 51 -15.12 22.44 -8.72
N ASN A 52 -15.90 23.36 -8.15
CA ASN A 52 -15.92 23.59 -6.69
C ASN A 52 -16.48 22.37 -5.93
N LYS A 53 -17.47 21.67 -6.49
CA LYS A 53 -18.00 20.43 -5.89
C LYS A 53 -16.98 19.32 -5.87
N ILE A 54 -16.15 19.18 -6.92
CA ILE A 54 -15.01 18.23 -6.93
C ILE A 54 -14.07 18.53 -5.77
N TYR A 55 -13.69 19.81 -5.61
CA TYR A 55 -12.83 20.23 -4.50
C TYR A 55 -13.42 19.88 -3.13
N HIS A 56 -14.71 20.15 -2.92
CA HIS A 56 -15.39 19.79 -1.68
C HIS A 56 -15.48 18.27 -1.45
N LEU A 57 -15.77 17.49 -2.48
CA LEU A 57 -15.78 16.02 -2.41
C LEU A 57 -14.40 15.46 -2.08
N ALA A 58 -13.36 15.95 -2.74
CA ALA A 58 -11.98 15.56 -2.48
C ALA A 58 -11.54 15.96 -1.07
N SER A 59 -11.89 17.16 -0.61
CA SER A 59 -11.60 17.63 0.75
C SER A 59 -12.33 16.81 1.80
N ALA A 60 -13.61 16.51 1.62
CA ALA A 60 -14.38 15.68 2.54
C ALA A 60 -13.83 14.24 2.61
N HIS A 61 -13.44 13.68 1.47
CA HIS A 61 -12.77 12.39 1.41
C HIS A 61 -11.43 12.43 2.16
N HIS A 62 -10.60 13.44 1.91
CA HIS A 62 -9.33 13.63 2.61
C HIS A 62 -9.51 13.68 4.13
N CYS A 63 -10.44 14.51 4.62
CA CYS A 63 -10.77 14.59 6.04
C CYS A 63 -11.29 13.25 6.61
N SER A 64 -12.11 12.52 5.86
CA SER A 64 -12.64 11.21 6.30
C SER A 64 -11.56 10.11 6.35
N THR A 65 -10.48 10.24 5.58
CA THR A 65 -9.36 9.27 5.54
C THR A 65 -8.22 9.62 6.48
N GLN A 66 -8.26 10.78 7.14
CA GLN A 66 -7.36 11.09 8.24
C GLN A 66 -7.77 10.25 9.46
N ASP A 67 -7.21 9.04 9.54
CA ASP A 67 -7.44 8.04 10.61
C ASP A 67 -6.92 8.52 11.99
N ILE A 68 -6.20 9.63 12.00
CA ILE A 68 -5.64 10.28 13.16
C ILE A 68 -6.02 11.75 13.02
N ASP A 69 -7.09 12.16 13.69
CA ASP A 69 -7.22 13.56 14.08
C ASP A 69 -5.91 13.91 14.76
N GLN A 70 -5.20 14.92 14.24
CA GLN A 70 -3.80 15.29 14.53
C GLN A 70 -3.32 14.73 15.88
N VAL A 71 -2.15 14.08 15.95
CA VAL A 71 -1.55 13.62 17.22
C VAL A 71 -1.41 14.84 18.14
N THR A 72 -2.44 15.08 18.93
CA THR A 72 -2.68 16.30 19.71
C THR A 72 -2.25 16.10 21.14
N HIS A 73 -1.78 14.91 21.50
CA HIS A 73 -1.53 14.54 22.88
C HIS A 73 -0.31 13.62 22.95
N VAL A 74 0.83 14.19 23.34
CA VAL A 74 2.09 13.45 23.61
C VAL A 74 2.51 13.69 25.05
N LYS A 75 2.89 12.64 25.78
CA LYS A 75 3.39 12.80 27.16
C LYS A 75 4.86 13.19 27.18
N ASN A 76 5.20 14.17 28.01
CA ASN A 76 6.60 14.49 28.31
C ASN A 76 7.19 13.50 29.35
N ASP A 77 8.48 13.67 29.67
CA ASP A 77 9.17 12.81 30.65
C ASP A 77 8.54 12.91 32.06
N ASP A 78 7.94 14.04 32.39
CA ASP A 78 7.22 14.30 33.65
C ASP A 78 5.77 13.79 33.64
N HIS A 79 5.40 12.96 32.66
CA HIS A 79 4.06 12.37 32.50
C HIS A 79 2.93 13.39 32.24
N GLN A 80 3.27 14.63 31.93
CA GLN A 80 2.32 15.67 31.55
C GLN A 80 1.99 15.57 30.07
N VAL A 81 0.72 15.77 29.73
CA VAL A 81 0.24 15.71 28.35
C VAL A 81 0.46 17.06 27.65
N LEU A 82 1.25 17.05 26.58
CA LEU A 82 1.48 18.18 25.70
C LEU A 82 0.37 18.23 24.65
N GLN A 83 -0.23 19.41 24.48
CA GLN A 83 -1.28 19.66 23.50
C GLN A 83 -0.87 20.60 22.37
N ASP A 84 0.18 21.39 22.61
CA ASP A 84 0.69 22.36 21.66
C ASP A 84 1.62 21.70 20.62
N LEU A 85 1.37 21.94 19.33
CA LEU A 85 2.10 21.31 18.23
C LEU A 85 3.62 21.60 18.27
N PRO A 86 4.09 22.85 18.47
CA PRO A 86 5.51 23.14 18.73
C PRO A 86 6.11 22.34 19.89
N ALA A 87 5.37 22.20 21.01
CA ALA A 87 5.84 21.44 22.17
C ALA A 87 5.93 19.94 21.87
N ILE A 88 4.95 19.39 21.14
CA ILE A 88 4.93 18.00 20.68
C ILE A 88 6.12 17.71 19.75
N LEU A 89 6.37 18.59 18.76
CA LEU A 89 7.49 18.43 17.83
C LEU A 89 8.85 18.50 18.54
N ARG A 90 9.01 19.44 19.50
CA ARG A 90 10.23 19.50 20.33
C ARG A 90 10.42 18.23 21.14
N ARG A 91 9.35 17.72 21.75
CA ARG A 91 9.38 16.47 22.52
C ARG A 91 9.81 15.28 21.66
N TRP A 92 9.27 15.17 20.43
CA TRP A 92 9.69 14.17 19.47
C TRP A 92 11.17 14.29 19.10
N SER A 93 11.63 15.50 18.77
CA SER A 93 13.03 15.79 18.48
C SER A 93 13.95 15.37 19.63
N ASP A 94 13.62 15.75 20.86
CA ASP A 94 14.41 15.41 22.05
C ASP A 94 14.44 13.89 22.29
N TYR A 95 13.31 13.21 22.14
CA TYR A 95 13.22 11.76 22.27
C TYR A 95 14.12 11.05 21.24
N PHE A 96 13.96 11.36 19.96
CA PHE A 96 14.76 10.75 18.88
C PHE A 96 16.25 11.07 19.00
N SER A 97 16.61 12.30 19.37
CA SER A 97 18.01 12.67 19.58
C SER A 97 18.71 11.82 20.64
N ARG A 98 17.98 11.39 21.69
CA ARG A 98 18.50 10.53 22.77
C ARG A 98 18.66 9.08 22.35
N ILE A 99 17.79 8.55 21.49
CA ILE A 99 17.81 7.14 21.09
C ILE A 99 18.68 6.92 19.85
N CYS A 100 18.67 7.83 18.87
CA CYS A 100 19.38 7.65 17.61
C CYS A 100 20.89 7.89 17.73
N ASN A 101 21.34 8.68 18.72
CA ASN A 101 22.76 8.98 18.91
C ASN A 101 23.44 8.12 19.99
N LYS A 102 22.72 7.18 20.60
CA LYS A 102 23.33 6.22 21.52
C LYS A 102 23.83 5.01 20.74
N GLU A 103 25.14 4.98 20.49
CA GLU A 103 25.80 3.75 20.08
C GLU A 103 25.74 2.76 21.25
N PHE A 104 25.01 1.66 21.05
CA PHE A 104 25.07 0.55 22.00
C PHE A 104 26.42 -0.15 21.83
N PRO A 105 27.10 -0.58 22.91
CA PRO A 105 28.33 -1.36 22.79
C PRO A 105 28.02 -2.62 21.99
N HIS A 106 28.42 -2.63 20.72
CA HIS A 106 28.32 -3.80 19.87
C HIS A 106 29.55 -4.66 20.14
N PRO A 107 29.38 -5.97 20.39
CA PRO A 107 30.53 -6.86 20.44
C PRO A 107 31.30 -6.69 19.12
N PRO A 108 32.64 -6.73 19.13
CA PRO A 108 33.42 -6.65 17.91
C PRO A 108 32.87 -7.68 16.93
N ILE A 109 32.49 -7.23 15.73
CA ILE A 109 32.09 -8.14 14.67
C ILE A 109 33.28 -9.07 14.47
N GLN A 110 33.09 -10.36 14.75
CA GLN A 110 34.17 -11.33 14.58
C GLN A 110 34.60 -11.25 13.12
N SER A 111 35.87 -10.89 12.91
CA SER A 111 36.48 -10.89 11.59
C SER A 111 36.50 -12.34 11.11
N ALA A 112 35.48 -12.74 10.36
CA ALA A 112 35.48 -14.02 9.68
C ALA A 112 36.52 -13.96 8.55
N ASN A 113 37.23 -15.07 8.35
CA ASN A 113 38.05 -15.20 7.14
C ASN A 113 37.15 -14.98 5.93
N PRO A 114 37.58 -14.18 4.93
CA PRO A 114 36.87 -14.06 3.68
C PRO A 114 36.58 -15.46 3.14
N ILE A 115 35.33 -15.72 2.76
CA ILE A 115 35.00 -16.96 2.05
C ILE A 115 35.61 -16.80 0.65
N LEU A 116 36.84 -17.30 0.50
CA LEU A 116 37.54 -17.35 -0.77
C LEU A 116 36.87 -18.43 -1.64
N GLY A 117 36.03 -17.99 -2.57
CA GLY A 117 35.34 -18.86 -3.50
C GLY A 117 34.63 -18.05 -4.59
N PRO A 118 34.31 -18.67 -5.74
CA PRO A 118 33.52 -18.02 -6.75
C PRO A 118 32.15 -17.66 -6.16
N ILE A 119 31.73 -16.40 -6.36
CA ILE A 119 30.39 -15.96 -6.02
C ILE A 119 29.43 -16.81 -6.84
N LEU A 120 28.52 -17.52 -6.16
CA LEU A 120 27.49 -18.30 -6.83
C LEU A 120 26.64 -17.34 -7.69
N PRO A 121 26.54 -17.57 -9.01
CA PRO A 121 25.78 -16.69 -9.88
C PRO A 121 24.31 -16.65 -9.43
N VAL A 122 23.73 -15.45 -9.46
CA VAL A 122 22.32 -15.26 -9.11
C VAL A 122 21.47 -15.82 -10.23
N THR A 123 20.93 -17.03 -10.04
CA THR A 123 20.11 -17.66 -11.09
C THR A 123 18.70 -17.04 -11.15
N THR A 124 18.18 -16.87 -12.36
CA THR A 124 16.80 -16.37 -12.57
C THR A 124 15.77 -17.20 -11.82
N ALA A 125 15.90 -18.53 -11.83
CA ALA A 125 14.99 -19.42 -11.12
C ALA A 125 14.95 -19.17 -9.60
N LYS A 126 16.09 -18.82 -9.00
CA LYS A 126 16.18 -18.48 -7.57
C LYS A 126 15.47 -17.15 -7.29
N ILE A 127 15.65 -16.16 -8.16
CA ILE A 127 14.97 -14.86 -8.03
C ILE A 127 13.47 -14.99 -8.21
N GLU A 128 13.01 -15.77 -9.18
CA GLU A 128 11.58 -16.05 -9.37
C GLU A 128 10.94 -16.71 -8.15
N ALA A 129 11.59 -17.74 -7.59
CA ALA A 129 11.12 -18.39 -6.38
C ALA A 129 11.03 -17.39 -5.21
N THR A 130 12.04 -16.52 -5.09
CA THR A 130 12.09 -15.47 -4.06
C THR A 130 10.97 -14.43 -4.23
N ILE A 131 10.73 -13.94 -5.45
CA ILE A 131 9.63 -13.02 -5.75
C ILE A 131 8.28 -13.63 -5.35
N LYS A 132 8.06 -14.92 -5.64
CA LYS A 132 6.82 -15.62 -5.28
C LYS A 132 6.60 -15.67 -3.76
N MET A 133 7.68 -15.78 -2.98
CA MET A 133 7.62 -15.82 -1.51
C MET A 133 7.36 -14.44 -0.86
N MET A 134 7.54 -13.33 -1.58
CA MET A 134 7.27 -11.99 -1.03
C MET A 134 5.81 -11.87 -0.59
N ARG A 135 5.52 -11.19 0.51
CA ARG A 135 4.12 -10.97 0.95
C ARG A 135 3.48 -9.81 0.20
N ASN A 136 2.20 -9.93 -0.09
CA ASN A 136 1.39 -8.85 -0.63
C ASN A 136 1.03 -7.84 0.47
N GLY A 137 0.71 -6.60 0.09
CA GLY A 137 0.28 -5.53 1.00
C GLY A 137 1.38 -5.04 1.93
N LYS A 138 2.65 -5.18 1.52
CA LYS A 138 3.78 -4.57 2.24
C LYS A 138 3.90 -3.11 1.86
N ALA A 139 4.29 -2.28 2.83
CA ALA A 139 4.57 -0.86 2.59
C ALA A 139 5.59 -0.70 1.47
N THR A 140 5.29 0.21 0.54
CA THR A 140 6.19 0.54 -0.56
C THR A 140 7.37 1.38 -0.04
N GLY A 141 8.54 1.19 -0.66
CA GLY A 141 9.69 2.06 -0.39
C GLY A 141 9.52 3.44 -1.04
N PRO A 142 10.51 4.33 -0.94
CA PRO A 142 10.46 5.68 -1.51
C PRO A 142 10.15 5.77 -3.01
N ASN A 143 10.40 4.68 -3.74
CA ASN A 143 10.11 4.57 -5.18
C ASN A 143 8.67 4.11 -5.48
N ASP A 144 7.84 3.96 -4.45
CA ASP A 144 6.43 3.54 -4.49
C ASP A 144 6.15 2.24 -5.28
N ASN A 145 7.13 1.33 -5.29
CA ASN A 145 7.03 0.06 -6.02
C ASN A 145 6.65 -1.09 -5.08
N PRO A 146 5.42 -1.63 -5.16
CA PRO A 146 5.00 -2.75 -4.31
C PRO A 146 5.59 -4.08 -4.78
N ALA A 147 5.64 -5.07 -3.89
CA ALA A 147 6.17 -6.41 -4.19
C ALA A 147 5.39 -7.09 -5.33
N GLU A 148 4.12 -6.75 -5.46
CA GLU A 148 3.16 -7.20 -6.45
C GLU A 148 3.61 -6.88 -7.88
N VAL A 149 4.27 -5.73 -8.09
CA VAL A 149 4.80 -5.36 -9.41
C VAL A 149 5.78 -6.41 -9.91
N TRP A 150 6.70 -6.86 -9.05
CA TRP A 150 7.65 -7.92 -9.39
C TRP A 150 6.98 -9.26 -9.66
N LYS A 151 5.91 -9.58 -8.93
CA LYS A 151 5.11 -10.80 -9.17
C LYS A 151 4.38 -10.77 -10.50
N ILE A 152 3.84 -9.61 -10.89
CA ILE A 152 3.15 -9.40 -12.18
C ILE A 152 4.14 -9.55 -13.33
N PHE A 153 5.34 -8.99 -13.20
CA PHE A 153 6.39 -9.12 -14.22
C PHE A 153 6.95 -10.55 -14.34
N GLY A 154 6.79 -11.39 -13.32
CA GLY A 154 7.18 -12.80 -13.36
C GLY A 154 8.63 -13.00 -13.82
N HIS A 155 8.83 -13.80 -14.86
CA HIS A 155 10.15 -14.11 -15.42
C HIS A 155 10.88 -12.87 -15.96
N GLN A 156 10.15 -11.91 -16.56
CA GLN A 156 10.78 -10.68 -17.05
C GLN A 156 11.31 -9.83 -15.88
N GLY A 157 10.54 -9.76 -14.79
CA GLY A 157 10.95 -9.08 -13.56
C GLY A 157 12.19 -9.73 -12.94
N ALA A 158 12.23 -11.07 -12.93
CA ALA A 158 13.39 -11.81 -12.46
C ALA A 158 14.65 -11.53 -13.29
N ASN A 159 14.56 -11.50 -14.61
CA ASN A 159 15.70 -11.17 -15.48
C ASN A 159 16.25 -9.76 -15.23
N ILE A 160 15.37 -8.78 -15.02
CA ILE A 160 15.77 -7.40 -14.69
C ILE A 160 16.55 -7.37 -13.37
N LEU A 161 16.05 -8.07 -12.35
CA LEU A 161 16.70 -8.14 -11.04
C LEU A 161 18.04 -8.88 -11.09
N VAL A 162 18.13 -10.00 -11.82
CA VAL A 162 19.40 -10.71 -12.05
C VAL A 162 20.42 -9.78 -12.68
N SER A 163 20.05 -9.09 -13.77
CA SER A 163 20.94 -8.14 -14.46
C SER A 163 21.41 -7.00 -13.54
N LEU A 164 20.53 -6.53 -12.64
CA LEU A 164 20.88 -5.53 -11.63
C LEU A 164 21.89 -6.07 -10.61
N PHE A 165 21.64 -7.27 -10.06
CA PHE A 165 22.52 -7.88 -9.06
C PHE A 165 23.88 -8.27 -9.64
N ASP A 166 23.92 -8.78 -10.87
CA ASP A 166 25.16 -9.08 -11.57
C ASP A 166 25.97 -7.80 -11.75
N ARG A 167 25.34 -6.71 -12.21
CA ARG A 167 26.02 -5.41 -12.34
C ARG A 167 26.57 -4.88 -11.02
N ILE A 168 25.83 -5.02 -9.91
CA ILE A 168 26.29 -4.59 -8.58
C ILE A 168 27.50 -5.44 -8.14
N THR A 169 27.45 -6.75 -8.40
CA THR A 169 28.52 -7.68 -8.04
C THR A 169 29.78 -7.42 -8.85
N ASP A 170 29.65 -7.21 -10.17
CA ASP A 170 30.75 -6.92 -11.08
C ASP A 170 31.42 -5.57 -10.80
N GLN A 171 30.62 -4.55 -10.46
CA GLN A 171 31.13 -3.21 -10.19
C GLN A 171 31.62 -3.04 -8.74
N GLY A 172 31.24 -3.95 -7.83
CA GLY A 172 31.53 -3.83 -6.40
C GLY A 172 30.90 -2.59 -5.75
N ALA A 173 29.90 -1.98 -6.39
CA ALA A 173 29.31 -0.71 -5.97
C ALA A 173 27.78 -0.81 -5.91
N VAL A 174 27.21 -0.38 -4.80
CA VAL A 174 25.75 -0.27 -4.64
C VAL A 174 25.24 1.03 -5.26
N PRO A 175 23.98 1.07 -5.75
CA PRO A 175 23.39 2.30 -6.24
C PRO A 175 23.45 3.42 -5.19
N PRO A 176 23.80 4.66 -5.57
CA PRO A 176 24.02 5.76 -4.62
C PRO A 176 22.76 6.16 -3.84
N ILE A 177 21.57 5.79 -4.31
CA ILE A 177 20.30 6.03 -3.62
C ILE A 177 20.03 5.05 -2.47
N TRP A 178 20.62 3.85 -2.48
CA TRP A 178 20.40 2.83 -1.45
C TRP A 178 20.91 3.19 -0.05
N PRO A 179 22.06 3.87 0.14
CA PRO A 179 22.47 4.33 1.47
C PRO A 179 21.62 5.50 2.00
N THR A 180 20.72 6.06 1.20
CA THR A 180 19.86 7.18 1.62
C THR A 180 18.57 6.62 2.21
N SER A 181 18.37 6.80 3.52
CA SER A 181 17.08 6.50 4.19
C SER A 181 16.37 7.80 4.51
N THR A 182 15.06 7.87 4.22
CA THR A 182 14.21 9.00 4.61
C THR A 182 13.29 8.54 5.73
N MET A 183 13.41 9.14 6.90
CA MET A 183 12.48 8.94 8.00
C MET A 183 11.36 9.98 7.88
N VAL A 184 10.17 9.54 7.54
CA VAL A 184 8.98 10.40 7.48
C VAL A 184 8.33 10.38 8.87
N PRO A 185 8.14 11.55 9.53
CA PRO A 185 7.48 11.65 10.84
C PRO A 185 6.01 11.24 10.80
#